data_AF-A0A426T809-F1
#
_entry.id   AF-A0A426T809-F1
#
_cell.length_a   1.000
_cell.length_b   1.000
_cell.length_c   1.000
_cell.angle_alpha   90.00
_cell.angle_beta   90.00
_cell.angle_gamma   90.00
#
_symmetry.space_group_name_H-M   'P 1'
#
loop_
_entity.id
_entity.type
_entity.pdbx_description
1 polymer ?
#
loop_
_entity_poly.entity_id
_entity_poly.type
_entity_poly.pdbx_seq_one_letter_code
_entity_poly.pdbx_strand_id
1 'polypeptide(L)'
;KTAEAVNQALRLLLAEYHILSITADNGSEFCRLAEVFPEEHIYYAHPYSSWERGSNENHNRLIRRWLPKGTKKTTPKEVAFIENWINNYPKKCLDYKSPSEFLLGG
;
A
#
# COMPACT_ATOMS: atom_id res chain seq x y z
N LYS A 1 -0.84 4.48 -14.21
CA LYS A 1 -1.98 3.96 -13.41
C LYS A 1 -3.06 5.04 -13.45
N THR A 2 -4.34 4.69 -13.44
CA THR A 2 -5.45 5.65 -13.51
C THR A 2 -6.20 5.67 -12.19
N ALA A 3 -6.87 6.78 -11.88
CA ALA A 3 -7.71 6.89 -10.69
C ALA A 3 -8.85 5.85 -10.67
N GLU A 4 -9.39 5.51 -11.84
CA GLU A 4 -10.38 4.44 -12.00
C GLU A 4 -9.87 3.09 -11.49
N ALA A 5 -8.65 2.71 -11.88
CA ALA A 5 -8.04 1.44 -11.47
C ALA A 5 -7.73 1.41 -9.97
N VAL A 6 -7.33 2.54 -9.39
CA VAL A 6 -7.13 2.67 -7.93
C VAL A 6 -8.45 2.48 -7.19
N ASN A 7 -9.53 3.12 -7.64
CA ASN A 7 -10.85 3.00 -7.01
C ASN A 7 -11.42 1.58 -7.14
N GLN A 8 -11.18 0.89 -8.24
CA GLN A 8 -11.55 -0.53 -8.38
C GLN A 8 -10.81 -1.41 -7.35
N ALA A 9 -9.49 -1.23 -7.19
CA ALA A 9 -8.73 -1.97 -6.19
C ALA A 9 -9.16 -1.62 -4.75
N LEU A 10 -9.42 -0.34 -4.48
CA LEU A 10 -9.85 0.11 -3.16
C LEU A 10 -11.20 -0.49 -2.75
N ARG A 11 -12.17 -0.61 -3.68
CA ARG A 11 -13.45 -1.28 -3.38
C ARG A 11 -13.28 -2.72 -2.93
N LEU A 12 -12.32 -3.46 -3.50
CA LEU A 12 -12.01 -4.82 -3.08
C LEU A 12 -11.43 -4.84 -1.66
N LEU A 13 -10.53 -3.91 -1.35
CA LEU A 13 -9.95 -3.80 -0.02
C LEU A 13 -10.98 -3.40 1.05
N LEU A 14 -11.90 -2.48 0.73
CA LEU A 14 -12.96 -2.06 1.65
C LEU A 14 -13.99 -3.16 1.93
N ALA A 15 -14.13 -4.13 1.02
CA ALA A 15 -15.00 -5.29 1.23
C ALA A 15 -14.36 -6.34 2.16
N GLU A 16 -13.04 -6.37 2.25
CA GLU A 16 -12.28 -7.36 3.03
C GLU A 16 -11.80 -6.82 4.38
N TYR A 17 -11.45 -5.53 4.45
CA TYR A 17 -10.83 -4.90 5.61
C TYR A 17 -11.64 -3.73 6.14
N HIS A 18 -11.69 -3.60 7.47
CA HIS A 18 -12.24 -2.42 8.12
C HIS A 18 -11.22 -1.27 8.12
N ILE A 19 -11.30 -0.41 7.10
CA ILE A 19 -10.39 0.73 6.92
C ILE A 19 -11.04 1.99 7.49
N LEU A 20 -10.39 2.63 8.47
CA LEU A 20 -10.88 3.84 9.13
C LEU A 20 -10.48 5.14 8.42
N SER A 21 -9.33 5.14 7.76
CA SER A 21 -8.80 6.32 7.06
C SER A 21 -7.80 5.91 5.98
N ILE A 22 -7.60 6.78 4.99
CA ILE A 22 -6.63 6.58 3.91
C ILE A 22 -5.64 7.75 3.92
N THR A 23 -4.35 7.44 3.78
CA THR A 23 -3.30 8.45 3.57
C THR A 23 -2.60 8.21 2.24
N ALA A 24 -2.60 9.21 1.36
CA ALA A 24 -2.03 9.15 0.01
C ALA A 24 -1.03 10.29 -0.26
N ASP A 25 -0.28 10.21 -1.37
CA ASP A 25 0.35 11.40 -1.92
C ASP A 25 -0.57 12.12 -2.91
N ASN A 26 -0.14 13.30 -3.35
CA ASN A 26 -0.82 14.10 -4.36
C ASN A 26 -0.68 13.53 -5.79
N GLY A 27 -0.48 12.21 -5.92
CA GLY A 27 -0.48 11.53 -7.21
C GLY A 27 -1.86 11.62 -7.88
N SER A 28 -1.88 11.88 -9.20
CA SER A 28 -3.12 12.02 -9.97
C SER A 28 -3.99 10.76 -9.96
N GLU A 29 -3.42 9.59 -9.67
CA GLU A 29 -4.15 8.35 -9.50
C GLU A 29 -4.96 8.29 -8.20
N PHE A 30 -4.70 9.18 -7.24
CA PHE A 30 -5.41 9.23 -5.96
C PHE A 30 -6.42 10.38 -5.89
N CYS A 31 -6.57 11.20 -6.95
CA CYS A 31 -7.41 12.39 -6.90
C CYS A 31 -8.93 12.12 -6.79
N ARG A 32 -9.38 10.88 -7.03
CA ARG A 32 -10.80 10.48 -7.02
C ARG A 32 -11.14 9.51 -5.88
N LEU A 33 -10.32 9.40 -4.84
CA LEU A 33 -10.58 8.50 -3.71
C LEU A 33 -11.91 8.80 -3.01
N ALA A 34 -12.31 10.09 -2.97
CA ALA A 34 -13.58 10.53 -2.37
C ALA A 34 -14.83 9.95 -3.04
N GLU A 35 -14.72 9.39 -4.25
CA GLU A 35 -15.85 8.72 -4.92
C GLU A 35 -16.20 7.36 -4.30
N VAL A 36 -15.29 6.78 -3.50
CA VAL A 36 -15.45 5.43 -2.93
C VAL A 36 -15.13 5.36 -1.44
N PHE A 37 -14.66 6.44 -0.83
CA PHE A 37 -14.33 6.51 0.59
C PHE A 37 -14.67 7.91 1.15
N PRO A 38 -15.10 8.05 2.43
CA PRO A 38 -15.48 9.35 3.00
C PRO A 38 -14.34 10.36 2.96
N GLU A 39 -14.59 11.54 2.38
CA GLU A 39 -13.58 12.56 2.13
C GLU A 39 -12.91 13.07 3.41
N GLU A 40 -13.68 13.18 4.50
CA GLU A 40 -13.21 13.59 5.83
C GLU A 40 -12.18 12.64 6.46
N HIS A 41 -12.03 11.44 5.90
CA HIS A 41 -11.09 10.41 6.36
C HIS A 41 -9.97 10.14 5.33
N ILE A 42 -9.83 11.01 4.31
CA ILE A 42 -8.75 10.97 3.34
C ILE A 42 -7.75 12.09 3.65
N TYR A 43 -6.49 11.71 3.85
CA TYR A 43 -5.41 12.62 4.16
C TYR A 43 -4.35 12.57 3.05
N TYR A 44 -3.92 13.74 2.58
CA TYR A 44 -2.85 13.84 1.60
C TYR A 44 -1.60 14.42 2.26
N ALA A 45 -0.43 13.84 1.95
CA ALA A 45 0.84 14.39 2.39
C ALA A 45 1.05 15.81 1.83
N HIS A 46 1.68 16.68 2.61
CA HIS A 46 2.03 18.02 2.18
C HIS A 46 2.98 17.98 0.97
N PRO A 47 2.91 18.99 0.07
CA PRO A 47 3.88 19.11 -1.02
C PRO A 47 5.32 19.01 -0.52
N TYR A 48 6.15 18.25 -1.23
CA TYR A 48 7.57 18.04 -0.92
C TYR A 48 7.87 17.39 0.45
N SER A 49 6.86 16.84 1.12
CA SER A 49 6.98 16.28 2.48
C SER A 49 6.96 14.75 2.48
N SER A 50 7.93 14.15 1.80
CA SER A 50 7.96 12.68 1.62
C SER A 50 8.11 11.90 2.94
N TRP A 51 8.67 12.54 3.98
CA TRP A 51 8.82 11.96 5.31
C TRP A 51 7.49 11.64 6.01
N GLU A 52 6.39 12.32 5.66
CA GLU A 52 5.06 12.02 6.19
C GLU A 52 4.54 10.65 5.77
N ARG A 53 5.22 9.99 4.83
CA ARG A 53 4.90 8.66 4.33
C ARG A 53 6.10 7.72 4.38
N GLY A 54 6.94 7.86 5.41
CA GLY A 54 8.12 7.00 5.60
C GLY A 54 7.80 5.50 5.54
N SER A 55 6.63 5.09 6.03
CA SER A 55 6.14 3.71 5.91
C SER A 55 5.95 3.25 4.46
N ASN A 56 5.40 4.11 3.59
CA ASN A 56 5.20 3.79 2.18
C ASN A 56 6.54 3.67 1.46
N GLU A 57 7.49 4.55 1.76
CA GLU A 57 8.84 4.48 1.18
C GLU A 57 9.57 3.20 1.60
N ASN A 58 9.48 2.84 2.87
CA ASN A 58 10.05 1.59 3.38
C ASN A 58 9.41 0.35 2.71
N HIS A 59 8.08 0.36 2.56
CA HIS A 59 7.37 -0.73 1.89
C HIS A 59 7.76 -0.84 0.40
N ASN A 60 7.84 0.29 -0.31
CA ASN A 60 8.28 0.34 -1.70
C ASN A 60 9.72 -0.19 -1.88
N ARG A 61 10.61 -0.01 -0.89
CA ARG A 61 11.95 -0.60 -0.93
C ARG A 61 11.92 -2.12 -0.89
N LEU A 62 10.97 -2.75 -0.20
CA LEU A 62 10.82 -4.21 -0.16
C LEU A 62 10.43 -4.76 -1.53
N ILE A 63 9.45 -4.13 -2.20
CA ILE A 63 9.06 -4.48 -3.57
C ILE A 63 10.27 -4.34 -4.51
N ARG A 64 11.05 -3.26 -4.37
CA ARG A 64 12.22 -2.99 -5.23
C ARG A 64 13.37 -3.98 -5.07
N ARG A 65 13.40 -4.81 -4.01
CA ARG A 65 14.38 -5.92 -3.90
C ARG A 65 14.12 -7.00 -4.95
N TRP A 66 12.86 -7.18 -5.32
CA TRP A 66 12.43 -8.18 -6.30
C TRP A 66 12.16 -7.58 -7.67
N LEU A 67 11.64 -6.35 -7.70
CA LEU A 67 11.32 -5.61 -8.93
C LEU A 67 12.12 -4.30 -8.96
N PRO A 68 13.37 -4.33 -9.44
CA PRO A 68 14.20 -3.13 -9.58
C PRO A 68 13.48 -2.01 -10.35
N LYS A 69 13.89 -0.78 -10.12
CA LYS A 69 13.30 0.37 -10.81
C LYS A 69 13.46 0.19 -12.32
N GLY A 70 12.36 0.31 -13.06
CA GLY A 70 12.34 0.15 -14.52
C GLY A 70 11.94 -1.25 -15.00
N THR A 71 11.65 -2.20 -14.10
CA THR A 71 11.06 -3.49 -14.49
C THR A 71 9.71 -3.26 -15.19
N LYS A 72 9.61 -3.70 -16.45
CA LYS A 72 8.42 -3.49 -17.30
C LYS A 72 7.48 -4.69 -17.38
N LYS A 73 7.98 -5.89 -17.06
CA LYS A 73 7.24 -7.15 -17.17
C LYS A 73 7.31 -7.87 -15.84
N THR A 74 6.13 -8.26 -15.38
CA THR A 74 5.91 -9.05 -14.17
C THR A 74 4.65 -9.88 -14.42
N THR A 75 4.64 -11.09 -13.88
CA THR A 75 3.50 -12.00 -13.93
C THR A 75 2.70 -11.93 -12.62
N PRO A 76 1.39 -12.22 -12.65
CA PRO A 76 0.60 -12.34 -11.41
C PRO A 76 1.21 -13.31 -10.40
N LYS A 77 1.86 -14.38 -10.88
CA LYS A 77 2.56 -15.36 -10.03
C LYS A 77 3.76 -14.75 -9.29
N GLU A 78 4.55 -13.90 -9.97
CA GLU A 78 5.65 -13.19 -9.34
C GLU A 78 5.14 -12.15 -8.33
N VAL A 79 4.05 -11.44 -8.65
CA VAL A 79 3.41 -10.50 -7.69
C VAL A 79 2.98 -11.24 -6.44
N ALA A 80 2.24 -12.35 -6.57
CA ALA A 80 1.77 -13.14 -5.45
C ALA A 80 2.93 -13.70 -4.60
N PHE A 81 4.03 -14.12 -5.24
CA PHE A 81 5.24 -14.53 -4.53
C PHE A 81 5.83 -13.39 -3.70
N ILE A 82 5.94 -12.19 -4.28
CA ILE A 82 6.49 -11.02 -3.59
C ILE A 82 5.59 -10.58 -2.44
N GLU A 83 4.27 -10.56 -2.64
CA GLU A 83 3.28 -10.26 -1.60
C GLU A 83 3.40 -11.24 -0.43
N ASN A 84 3.43 -12.54 -0.71
CA ASN A 84 3.63 -13.56 0.31
C ASN A 84 4.97 -13.39 1.05
N TRP A 85 6.05 -13.08 0.33
CA TRP A 85 7.34 -12.81 0.96
C TRP A 85 7.29 -11.58 1.88
N ILE A 86 6.66 -10.48 1.45
CA ILE A 86 6.54 -9.25 2.25
C ILE A 86 5.69 -9.48 3.51
N ASN A 87 4.58 -10.22 3.38
CA ASN A 87 3.64 -10.48 4.47
C ASN A 87 4.21 -11.43 5.53
N ASN A 88 5.16 -12.29 5.15
CA ASN A 88 5.87 -13.19 6.05
C ASN A 88 7.27 -12.67 6.45
N TYR A 89 7.65 -11.46 6.03
CA TYR A 89 8.96 -10.88 6.38
C TYR A 89 8.90 -10.23 7.78
N PRO A 90 9.71 -10.68 8.76
CA PRO A 90 9.79 -10.07 10.09
C PRO A 90 10.13 -8.57 10.03
N LYS A 91 9.35 -7.75 10.74
CA LYS A 91 9.56 -6.30 10.80
C LYS A 91 9.95 -5.88 12.21
N LYS A 92 11.05 -5.14 12.34
CA LYS A 92 11.50 -4.61 13.63
C LYS A 92 10.43 -3.73 14.32
N CYS A 93 9.63 -3.00 13.55
CA CYS A 93 8.54 -2.17 14.09
C CYS A 93 7.33 -2.97 14.61
N LEU A 94 7.29 -4.29 14.39
CA LEU A 94 6.26 -5.20 14.87
C LEU A 94 6.84 -6.20 15.88
N ASP A 95 7.85 -5.78 16.66
CA ASP A 95 8.59 -6.64 17.59
C ASP A 95 9.14 -7.92 16.93
N TYR A 96 9.62 -7.77 15.69
CA TYR A 96 10.13 -8.87 14.86
C TYR A 96 9.08 -9.92 14.47
N LYS A 97 7.79 -9.65 14.65
CA LYS A 97 6.72 -10.40 13.99
C LYS A 97 6.62 -10.00 12.51
N SER A 98 6.16 -10.92 11.69
CA SER A 98 5.71 -10.63 10.32
C SER A 98 4.32 -9.96 10.33
N PRO A 99 3.96 -9.20 9.27
CA PRO A 99 2.60 -8.68 9.11
C PRO A 99 1.50 -9.72 9.29
N SER A 100 1.68 -10.92 8.70
CA SER A 100 0.71 -12.00 8.83
C SER A 100 0.52 -12.44 10.28
N GLU A 101 1.60 -12.63 11.03
CA GLU A 101 1.54 -13.00 12.45
C GLU A 101 0.93 -11.89 13.31
N PHE A 102 1.24 -10.63 13.00
CA PHE A 102 0.73 -9.49 13.74
C PHE A 102 -0.77 -9.29 13.53
N LEU A 103 -1.26 -9.43 12.30
CA LEU A 103 -2.68 -9.25 11.96
C LEU A 103 -3.56 -10.42 12.39
N LEU A 104 -3.05 -11.66 12.36
CA LEU A 104 -3.80 -12.85 12.77
C LEU A 104 -3.74 -13.11 14.29
N GLY A 105 -2.72 -12.59 14.96
CA GLY A 105 -2.48 -12.80 16.40
C GLY A 105 -2.94 -11.65 17.30
N GLY A 106 -3.63 -10.65 16.74
CA GLY A 106 -4.17 -9.50 17.45
C GLY A 106 -5.70 -9.47 17.49
#